data_AF-A0A959FGA8-F1
#
_entry.id   AF-A0A959FGA8-F1
#
_cell.length_a   1.000
_cell.length_b   1.000
_cell.length_c   1.000
_cell.angle_alpha   90.00
_cell.angle_beta   90.00
_cell.angle_gamma   90.00
#
_symmetry.space_group_name_H-M   'P 1'
#
loop_
_entity.id
_entity.type
_entity.pdbx_description
1 polymer ?
#
loop_
_entity_poly.entity_id
_entity_poly.type
_entity_poly.pdbx_seq_one_letter_code
_entity_poly.pdbx_strand_id
1 'polypeptide(L)'
;MIDPDNIIAIDVHTHAEVSCRQPHDDYRPELDEAFVRYFKSGQRPTIQETADYYRERKMAFVMFTVDSEFAVGKRRIPNEEVAEAAKENRDVMIPFASIDPH
;
A
#
# COMPACT_ATOMS: atom_id res chain seq x y z
N MET A 1 12.70 13.29 4.79
CA MET A 1 13.62 12.38 4.08
C MET A 1 14.07 11.41 5.13
N ILE A 2 14.09 10.11 4.81
CA ILE A 2 14.48 9.06 5.74
C ILE A 2 15.89 9.34 6.24
N ASP A 3 16.06 9.30 7.55
CA ASP A 3 17.34 9.45 8.23
C ASP A 3 17.81 8.04 8.68
N PRO A 4 18.84 7.47 8.04
CA PRO A 4 19.30 6.12 8.34
C PRO A 4 19.85 5.96 9.76
N ASP A 5 20.29 7.03 10.42
CA ASP A 5 20.78 6.98 11.80
C ASP A 5 19.64 6.89 12.83
N ASN A 6 18.41 7.24 12.42
CA ASN A 6 17.24 7.31 13.27
C ASN A 6 16.22 6.18 13.05
N ILE A 7 16.48 5.27 12.10
CA ILE A 7 15.66 4.07 11.86
C ILE A 7 16.40 2.78 12.23
N ILE A 8 15.65 1.74 12.58
CA ILE A 8 16.20 0.43 12.97
C ILE A 8 16.13 -0.62 11.85
N ALA A 9 15.28 -0.40 10.85
CA ALA A 9 15.10 -1.31 9.72
C ALA A 9 14.32 -0.66 8.56
N ILE A 10 14.40 -1.30 7.38
CA ILE A 10 13.57 -1.02 6.21
C ILE A 10 12.80 -2.29 5.85
N ASP A 11 11.47 -2.21 5.83
CA ASP A 11 10.62 -3.25 5.25
C ASP A 11 10.48 -3.03 3.74
N VAL A 12 10.87 -4.00 2.94
CA VAL A 12 10.93 -3.85 1.48
C VAL A 12 9.65 -4.28 0.76
N HIS A 13 8.61 -4.75 1.47
CA HIS A 13 7.42 -5.30 0.82
C HIS A 13 6.13 -4.99 1.59
N THR A 14 5.49 -3.87 1.24
CA THR A 14 4.16 -3.51 1.76
C THR A 14 3.22 -3.11 0.62
N HIS A 15 1.94 -3.45 0.78
CA HIS A 15 0.92 -3.16 -0.22
C HIS A 15 0.05 -1.97 0.20
N ALA A 16 -0.20 -1.06 -0.74
CA ALA A 16 -1.33 -0.16 -0.68
C ALA A 16 -2.59 -0.93 -1.09
N GLU A 17 -3.48 -1.19 -0.12
CA GLU A 17 -4.69 -2.00 -0.36
C GLU A 17 -6.00 -1.20 -0.31
N VAL A 18 -5.98 0.02 0.23
CA VAL A 18 -7.14 0.93 0.31
C VAL A 18 -6.75 2.28 -0.29
N SER A 19 -7.47 2.70 -1.34
CA SER A 19 -7.31 4.05 -1.89
C SER A 19 -8.03 5.06 -0.99
N CYS A 20 -7.39 6.21 -0.78
CA CYS A 20 -8.01 7.37 -0.13
C CYS A 20 -8.66 8.33 -1.13
N ARG A 21 -8.53 8.06 -2.43
CA ARG A 21 -8.87 8.99 -3.52
C ARG A 21 -9.85 8.40 -4.53
N GLN A 22 -10.05 7.09 -4.49
CA GLN A 22 -10.96 6.36 -5.35
C GLN A 22 -11.98 5.60 -4.49
N PRO A 23 -13.22 5.44 -4.98
CA PRO A 23 -14.16 4.52 -4.36
C PRO A 23 -13.60 3.09 -4.42
N HIS A 24 -14.05 2.24 -3.50
CA HIS A 24 -13.75 0.81 -3.53
C HIS A 24 -14.19 0.20 -4.87
N ASP A 25 -13.33 -0.64 -5.45
CA ASP A 25 -13.67 -1.39 -6.65
C ASP A 25 -14.35 -2.70 -6.25
N ASP A 26 -15.67 -2.76 -6.45
CA ASP A 26 -16.50 -3.93 -6.17
C ASP A 26 -16.39 -5.01 -7.27
N TYR A 27 -15.46 -4.87 -8.22
CA TYR A 27 -15.16 -5.90 -9.19
C TYR A 27 -14.51 -7.14 -8.52
N ARG A 28 -15.06 -8.33 -8.82
CA ARG A 28 -14.66 -9.63 -8.23
C ARG A 28 -14.74 -9.63 -6.69
N PRO A 29 -15.93 -9.38 -6.11
CA PRO A 29 -16.10 -9.27 -4.66
C PRO A 29 -15.71 -10.55 -3.92
N GLU A 30 -15.70 -11.71 -4.58
CA GLU A 30 -15.27 -12.97 -3.99
C GLU A 30 -13.80 -12.95 -3.52
N LEU A 31 -12.96 -12.08 -4.08
CA LEU A 31 -11.57 -11.91 -3.63
C LEU A 31 -11.51 -11.20 -2.27
N ASP A 32 -12.36 -10.19 -2.07
CA ASP A 32 -12.45 -9.50 -0.79
C ASP A 32 -13.09 -10.40 0.27
N GLU A 33 -14.13 -11.16 -0.09
CA GLU A 33 -14.72 -12.19 0.78
C GLU A 33 -13.69 -13.27 1.19
N ALA A 34 -12.87 -13.74 0.24
CA ALA A 34 -11.82 -14.70 0.51
C ALA A 34 -10.75 -14.12 1.46
N PHE A 35 -10.37 -12.85 1.27
CA PHE A 35 -9.47 -12.14 2.17
C PHE A 35 -10.03 -12.10 3.60
N VAL A 36 -11.29 -11.65 3.77
CA VAL A 36 -11.93 -11.58 5.09
C VAL A 36 -11.98 -12.95 5.75
N ARG A 37 -12.34 -14.00 4.99
CA ARG A 37 -12.41 -15.37 5.49
C ARG A 37 -11.05 -15.90 5.95
N TYR A 38 -9.99 -15.61 5.19
CA TYR A 38 -8.64 -16.10 5.49
C TYR A 38 -8.00 -15.35 6.65
N PHE A 39 -7.97 -14.01 6.58
CA PHE A 39 -7.32 -13.15 7.58
C PHE A 39 -8.18 -12.89 8.82
N LYS A 40 -9.46 -13.25 8.78
CA LYS A 40 -10.43 -13.00 9.86
C LYS A 40 -10.55 -11.51 10.22
N SER A 41 -10.26 -10.64 9.26
CA SER A 41 -10.36 -9.19 9.35
C SER A 41 -10.83 -8.64 8.00
N GLY A 42 -11.78 -7.72 8.03
CA GLY A 42 -12.20 -6.95 6.85
C GLY A 42 -11.51 -5.59 6.73
N GLN A 43 -10.75 -5.18 7.74
CA GLN A 43 -10.10 -3.89 7.76
C GLN A 43 -8.69 -4.02 7.19
N ARG A 44 -8.45 -3.24 6.13
CA ARG A 44 -7.13 -3.02 5.54
C ARG A 44 -6.70 -1.60 5.87
N PRO A 45 -5.46 -1.36 6.32
CA PRO A 45 -5.01 -0.03 6.67
C PRO A 45 -4.89 0.84 5.42
N THR A 46 -5.19 2.13 5.57
CA THR A 46 -4.83 3.16 4.60
C THR A 46 -3.31 3.35 4.56
N ILE A 47 -2.83 4.05 3.54
CA ILE A 47 -1.41 4.40 3.42
C ILE A 47 -0.93 5.21 4.64
N GLN A 48 -1.75 6.14 5.14
CA GLN A 48 -1.38 6.97 6.28
C GLN A 48 -1.31 6.18 7.58
N GLU A 49 -2.29 5.30 7.84
CA GLU A 49 -2.26 4.42 9.02
C GLU A 49 -1.01 3.52 9.01
N THR A 50 -0.61 3.06 7.83
CA THR A 50 0.62 2.28 7.65
C THR A 50 1.85 3.16 7.94
N ALA A 51 1.92 4.37 7.41
CA ALA A 51 3.02 5.30 7.70
C ALA A 51 3.17 5.58 9.20
N ASP A 52 2.07 5.81 9.91
CA ASP A 52 2.06 6.04 11.35
C ASP A 52 2.54 4.81 12.12
N TYR A 53 2.09 3.62 11.72
CA TYR A 53 2.53 2.33 12.30
C TYR A 53 4.04 2.12 12.21
N TYR A 54 4.65 2.41 11.06
CA TYR A 54 6.10 2.27 10.87
C TYR A 54 6.88 3.36 11.62
N ARG A 55 6.35 4.59 11.68
CA ARG A 55 6.96 5.70 12.43
C ARG A 55 7.08 5.39 13.93
N GLU A 56 6.05 4.81 14.54
CA GLU A 56 6.08 4.35 15.93
C GLU A 56 7.20 3.34 16.22
N ARG A 57 7.59 2.55 15.23
CA ARG A 57 8.61 1.49 15.32
C ARG A 57 10.00 1.96 14.93
N LYS A 58 10.15 3.24 14.54
CA LYS A 58 11.39 3.77 13.94
C LYS A 58 11.83 2.95 12.74
N MET A 59 10.89 2.56 11.89
CA MET A 59 11.17 1.82 10.67
C MET A 59 10.74 2.64 9.45
N ALA A 60 11.44 2.44 8.34
CA ALA A 60 10.97 2.88 7.03
C ALA A 60 10.42 1.68 6.26
N PHE A 61 9.66 1.94 5.19
CA PHE A 61 9.06 0.89 4.38
C PHE A 61 8.96 1.27 2.91
N VAL A 62 8.99 0.26 2.05
CA VAL A 62 8.71 0.35 0.61
C VAL A 62 7.26 -0.05 0.38
N MET A 63 6.50 0.80 -0.30
CA MET A 63 5.09 0.56 -0.59
C MET A 63 4.80 0.66 -2.09
N PHE A 64 3.97 -0.26 -2.57
CA PHE A 64 3.44 -0.30 -3.92
C PHE A 64 2.00 -0.82 -3.92
N THR A 65 1.26 -0.59 -5.00
CA THR A 65 -0.03 -1.23 -5.22
C THR A 65 0.15 -2.56 -5.96
N VAL A 66 -0.82 -3.47 -5.88
CA VAL A 66 -0.83 -4.66 -6.74
C VAL A 66 -1.52 -4.31 -8.06
N ASP A 67 -0.74 -4.21 -9.13
CA ASP A 67 -1.27 -4.05 -10.47
C ASP A 67 -1.53 -5.44 -11.09
N SER A 68 -2.79 -5.75 -11.31
CA SER A 68 -3.25 -7.01 -11.93
C SER A 68 -4.44 -6.76 -12.85
N GLU A 69 -4.55 -5.55 -13.39
CA GLU A 69 -5.70 -5.10 -14.18
C GLU A 69 -5.92 -5.97 -15.42
N PHE A 70 -4.86 -6.45 -16.09
CA PHE A 70 -5.01 -7.29 -17.28
C PHE A 70 -5.59 -8.68 -16.94
N ALA A 71 -5.04 -9.34 -15.93
CA ALA A 71 -5.38 -10.73 -15.60
C ALA A 71 -6.62 -10.86 -14.70
N VAL A 72 -6.77 -9.94 -13.74
CA VAL A 72 -7.80 -10.01 -12.70
C VAL A 72 -8.94 -9.05 -13.00
N GLY A 73 -8.69 -7.95 -13.73
CA GLY A 73 -9.66 -6.90 -14.07
C GLY A 73 -9.95 -5.91 -12.93
N LYS A 74 -9.39 -6.13 -11.73
CA LYS A 74 -9.57 -5.25 -10.57
C LYS A 74 -8.72 -4.01 -10.75
N ARG A 75 -9.34 -2.84 -10.65
CA ARG A 75 -8.70 -1.54 -10.78
C ARG A 75 -7.64 -1.35 -9.70
N ARG A 76 -6.46 -0.91 -10.12
CA ARG A 76 -5.35 -0.67 -9.19
C ARG A 76 -5.47 0.68 -8.50
N ILE A 77 -4.75 0.83 -7.38
CA ILE A 77 -4.43 2.17 -6.83
C ILE A 77 -3.37 2.80 -7.75
N PRO A 78 -3.53 4.05 -8.24
CA PRO A 78 -2.55 4.64 -9.16
C PRO A 78 -1.18 4.78 -8.52
N ASN A 79 -0.12 4.61 -9.31
CA ASN A 79 1.24 4.85 -8.86
C ASN A 79 1.44 6.31 -8.40
N GLU A 80 0.70 7.27 -8.98
CA GLU A 80 0.68 8.66 -8.58
C GLU A 80 0.16 8.86 -7.15
N GLU A 81 -0.85 8.08 -6.75
CA GLU A 81 -1.36 8.13 -5.37
C GLU A 81 -0.30 7.64 -4.37
N VAL A 82 0.40 6.55 -4.70
CA VAL A 82 1.51 6.04 -3.89
C VAL A 82 2.67 7.04 -3.83
N ALA A 83 3.03 7.66 -4.96
CA ALA A 83 4.11 8.63 -5.04
C ALA A 83 3.81 9.91 -4.27
N GLU A 84 2.57 10.41 -4.33
CA GLU A 84 2.15 11.58 -3.56
C GLU A 84 2.08 11.29 -2.06
N ALA A 85 1.55 10.14 -1.66
CA ALA A 85 1.55 9.74 -0.25
C ALA A 85 2.98 9.58 0.30
N ALA A 86 3.92 9.06 -0.50
CA ALA A 86 5.32 8.99 -0.12
C ALA A 86 5.99 10.38 -0.01
N LYS A 87 5.58 11.34 -0.84
CA LYS A 87 6.03 12.74 -0.71
C LYS A 87 5.56 13.35 0.62
N GLU A 88 4.32 13.07 1.03
CA GLU A 88 3.75 13.51 2.30
C GLU A 88 4.41 12.82 3.50
N ASN A 89 4.77 11.55 3.37
CA ASN A 89 5.41 10.72 4.41
C ASN A 89 6.90 10.43 4.13
N ARG A 90 7.61 11.42 3.60
CA ARG A 90 9.00 11.29 3.13
C ARG A 90 10.02 10.90 4.21
N ASP A 91 9.62 10.89 5.46
CA ASP A 91 10.42 10.49 6.62
C ASP A 91 10.42 8.97 6.85
N VAL A 92 9.43 8.24 6.33
CA VAL A 92 9.25 6.79 6.58
C VAL A 92 8.91 5.97 5.33
N MET A 93 8.39 6.57 4.25
CA MET A 93 7.88 5.84 3.10
C MET A 93 8.77 6.01 1.85
N ILE A 94 9.01 4.89 1.16
CA ILE A 94 9.68 4.82 -0.14
C ILE A 94 8.66 4.30 -1.17
N PRO A 95 8.34 5.06 -2.24
CA PRO A 95 7.38 4.60 -3.23
C PRO A 95 8.05 3.62 -4.21
N PHE A 96 7.31 2.58 -4.61
CA PHE A 96 7.70 1.68 -5.69
C PHE A 96 6.55 1.56 -6.69
N ALA A 97 6.85 1.72 -7.98
CA ALA A 97 5.84 1.66 -9.03
C ALA A 97 5.53 0.20 -9.37
N SER A 98 4.24 -0.12 -9.49
CA SER A 98 3.75 -1.42 -9.94
C SER A 98 3.16 -1.28 -11.33
N ILE A 99 3.51 -2.18 -12.25
CA ILE A 99 3.12 -2.15 -13.65
C ILE A 99 2.73 -3.55 -14.06
N ASP A 100 1.48 -3.73 -14.51
CA ASP A 100 1.05 -4.90 -15.25
C ASP A 100 1.76 -4.88 -16.63
N PRO A 101 2.56 -5.91 -16.98
CA PRO A 101 3.39 -5.89 -18.18
C PRO A 101 2.64 -6.28 -19.48
N HIS A 102 1.33 -6.51 -19.42
CA HIS A 102 0.48 -6.92 -20.54
C HIS A 102 -0.38 -5.77 -21.09
#